data_AF-A0A159Z7E3-F1
#
_entry.id   AF-A0A159Z7E3-F1
#
_cell.length_a   1.000
_cell.length_b   1.000
_cell.length_c   1.000
_cell.angle_alpha   90.00
_cell.angle_beta   90.00
_cell.angle_gamma   90.00
#
_symmetry.space_group_name_H-M   'P 1'
#
loop_
_entity.id
_entity.type
_entity.pdbx_description
1 polymer ?
#
loop_
_entity_poly.entity_id
_entity_poly.type
_entity_poly.pdbx_seq_one_letter_code
_entity_poly.pdbx_strand_id
1 'polypeptide(L)'
;MRILSARVLRARRLRDLGRVEAMVMLLVKPGDRAAPYEARVLTSAPARAPGAAPLRERLLASAKLLHAIQAQDGPLRGRRAA
;
A
#
# COMPACT_ATOMS: atom_id res chain seq x y z
N MET A 1 1.05 11.62 -10.75
CA MET A 1 1.55 11.17 -9.43
C MET A 1 2.67 10.15 -9.65
N ARG A 2 3.78 10.24 -8.91
CA ARG A 2 4.91 9.30 -9.00
C ARG A 2 5.31 8.79 -7.62
N ILE A 3 5.51 7.49 -7.49
CA ILE A 3 6.04 6.88 -6.25
C ILE A 3 7.56 6.88 -6.35
N LEU A 4 8.22 7.57 -5.41
CA LEU A 4 9.68 7.72 -5.37
C LEU A 4 10.35 6.53 -4.68
N SER A 5 9.75 6.05 -3.59
CA SER A 5 10.25 4.89 -2.85
C SER A 5 9.11 4.15 -2.15
N ALA A 6 9.36 2.89 -1.81
CA ALA A 6 8.40 2.06 -1.08
C ALA A 6 9.17 1.15 -0.11
N ARG A 7 8.74 1.10 1.15
CA ARG A 7 9.35 0.25 2.18
C ARG A 7 8.31 -0.37 3.09
N VAL A 8 8.55 -1.62 3.48
CA VAL A 8 7.76 -2.29 4.52
C VAL A 8 8.21 -1.74 5.87
N LEU A 9 7.27 -1.24 6.66
CA LEU A 9 7.53 -0.75 8.03
C LEU A 9 7.40 -1.88 9.06
N ARG A 10 6.33 -2.67 8.94
CA ARG A 10 6.05 -3.82 9.78
C ARG A 10 5.23 -4.83 9.00
N ALA A 11 5.39 -6.10 9.35
CA ALA A 11 4.60 -7.19 8.80
C ALA A 11 4.24 -8.19 9.89
N ARG A 12 3.05 -8.78 9.79
CA ARG A 12 2.60 -9.88 10.65
C ARG A 12 2.02 -11.00 9.81
N ARG A 13 2.32 -12.24 10.20
CA ARG A 13 1.77 -13.43 9.55
C ARG A 13 0.44 -13.79 10.21
N LEU A 14 -0.61 -13.84 9.41
CA LEU A 14 -1.93 -14.33 9.79
C LEU A 14 -1.98 -15.82 9.46
N ARG A 15 -1.64 -16.67 10.45
CA ARG A 15 -1.43 -18.12 10.24
C ARG A 15 -2.69 -18.80 9.73
N ASP A 16 -3.82 -18.50 10.35
CA ASP A 16 -5.13 -19.13 10.05
C ASP A 16 -5.61 -18.81 8.63
N LEU A 17 -5.17 -17.67 8.08
CA LEU A 17 -5.52 -17.23 6.74
C LEU A 17 -4.44 -17.57 5.70
N GLY A 18 -3.29 -18.10 6.11
CA GLY A 18 -2.16 -18.35 5.21
C GLY A 18 -1.59 -17.07 4.57
N ARG A 19 -1.75 -15.91 5.22
CA ARG A 19 -1.39 -14.59 4.65
C ARG A 19 -0.35 -13.85 5.49
N VAL A 20 0.27 -12.86 4.88
CA VAL A 20 1.09 -11.86 5.56
C VAL A 20 0.44 -10.51 5.31
N GLU A 21 0.11 -9.82 6.39
CA GLU A 21 -0.33 -8.43 6.39
C GLU A 21 0.88 -7.53 6.65
N ALA A 22 0.97 -6.41 5.94
CA ALA A 22 2.05 -5.46 6.10
C ALA A 22 1.56 -4.02 6.04
N MET A 23 2.22 -3.17 6.84
CA MET A 23 2.16 -1.73 6.68
C MET A 23 3.31 -1.30 5.78
N VAL A 24 2.99 -0.70 4.65
CA VAL A 24 3.95 -0.18 3.68
C VAL A 24 3.91 1.33 3.71
N MET A 25 5.08 1.97 3.79
CA MET A 25 5.22 3.39 3.54
C MET A 25 5.62 3.60 2.08
N LEU A 26 4.90 4.48 1.40
CA LEU A 26 5.22 5.00 0.08
C LEU A 26 5.66 6.47 0.24
N LEU A 27 6.77 6.85 -0.38
CA LEU A 27 7.10 8.25 -0.60
C LEU A 27 6.54 8.66 -1.95
N VAL A 28 5.57 9.57 -1.96
CA VAL A 28 4.79 9.93 -3.14
C VAL A 28 5.09 11.36 -3.52
N LYS A 29 5.48 11.58 -4.77
CA LYS A 29 5.52 12.90 -5.40
C LYS A 29 4.17 13.13 -6.09
N PRO A 30 3.30 13.99 -5.53
CA PRO A 30 2.12 14.45 -6.27
C PRO A 30 2.55 15.17 -7.55
N GLY A 31 1.59 15.47 -8.43
CA GLY A 31 1.85 16.32 -9.60
C GLY A 31 2.27 17.74 -9.20
N ASP A 32 2.07 18.70 -10.11
CA ASP A 32 1.90 20.13 -9.84
C ASP A 32 2.73 20.71 -8.69
N ARG A 33 4.07 20.61 -8.80
CA ARG A 33 5.08 21.18 -7.87
C ARG A 33 4.90 20.87 -6.37
N ALA A 34 3.85 20.18 -5.94
CA ALA A 34 3.55 19.92 -4.54
C ALA A 34 4.63 19.04 -3.90
N ALA A 35 4.93 19.31 -2.62
CA ALA A 35 5.98 18.59 -1.91
C ALA A 35 5.69 17.08 -1.87
N PRO A 36 6.71 16.21 -1.93
CA PRO A 36 6.53 14.80 -1.65
C PRO A 36 5.91 14.58 -0.27
N TYR A 37 5.06 13.56 -0.14
CA TYR A 37 4.45 13.18 1.13
C TYR A 37 4.57 11.66 1.34
N GLU A 38 4.50 11.25 2.61
CA GLU A 38 4.47 9.85 2.99
C GLU A 38 3.03 9.33 3.05
N ALA A 39 2.74 8.23 2.35
CA ALA A 39 1.49 7.50 2.44
C ALA A 39 1.72 6.15 3.14
N ARG A 40 0.92 5.86 4.16
CA ARG A 40 0.92 4.56 4.85
C ARG A 40 -0.23 3.71 4.33
N VAL A 41 0.10 2.56 3.76
CA VAL A 41 -0.86 1.66 3.12
C VAL A 41 -0.82 0.31 3.81
N LEU A 42 -1.97 -0.13 4.31
CA LEU A 42 -2.16 -1.48 4.81
C LEU A 42 -2.45 -2.41 3.62
N THR A 43 -1.71 -3.51 3.52
CA THR A 43 -1.87 -4.49 2.44
C THR A 43 -1.68 -5.91 2.97
N SER A 44 -2.09 -6.92 2.20
CA SER A 44 -1.77 -8.31 2.48
C SER A 44 -1.46 -9.10 1.21
N ALA A 45 -0.62 -10.12 1.35
CA ALA A 45 -0.34 -11.10 0.30
C ALA A 45 -0.32 -12.53 0.86
N PRO A 46 -0.57 -13.57 0.03
CA PRO A 46 -0.40 -14.96 0.44
C PRO A 46 1.03 -15.23 0.92
N ALA A 47 1.18 -15.91 2.05
CA ALA A 47 2.48 -16.20 2.64
C ALA A 47 3.35 -17.08 1.73
N ARG A 48 2.71 -18.00 0.99
CA ARG A 48 3.32 -18.84 -0.03
C ARG A 48 2.53 -18.71 -1.33
N ALA A 49 3.24 -18.56 -2.44
CA ALA A 49 2.67 -18.53 -3.78
C ALA A 49 3.73 -19.04 -4.76
N PRO A 50 3.74 -20.35 -5.08
CA PRO A 50 4.69 -20.94 -6.00
C PRO A 50 4.66 -20.22 -7.36
N GLY A 51 5.83 -19.97 -7.95
CA GLY A 51 5.95 -19.26 -9.24
C GLY A 51 5.69 -17.76 -9.20
N ALA A 52 5.31 -17.19 -8.05
CA ALA A 52 5.09 -15.75 -7.91
C ALA A 52 6.37 -15.02 -7.46
N ALA A 53 6.38 -13.69 -7.63
CA ALA A 53 7.44 -12.83 -7.13
C ALA A 53 7.67 -12.98 -5.60
N PRO A 54 8.86 -12.64 -5.09
CA PRO A 54 9.16 -12.61 -3.66
C PRO A 54 8.09 -11.89 -2.84
N LEU A 55 7.80 -12.39 -1.64
CA LEU A 55 6.74 -11.86 -0.76
C LEU A 55 6.83 -10.34 -0.58
N ARG A 56 8.05 -9.82 -0.38
CA ARG A 56 8.31 -8.39 -0.24
C ARG A 56 7.83 -7.61 -1.46
N GLU A 57 8.18 -8.06 -2.66
CA GLU A 57 7.78 -7.41 -3.92
C GLU A 57 6.26 -7.43 -4.11
N ARG A 58 5.62 -8.56 -3.82
CA ARG A 58 4.16 -8.68 -3.87
C ARG A 58 3.46 -7.70 -2.94
N LEU A 59 3.96 -7.55 -1.70
CA LEU A 59 3.43 -6.57 -0.74
C LEU A 59 3.62 -5.13 -1.22
N LEU A 60 4.82 -4.80 -1.73
CA LEU A 60 5.09 -3.45 -2.27
C LEU A 60 4.22 -3.16 -3.49
N ALA A 61 4.06 -4.10 -4.41
CA ALA A 61 3.20 -3.96 -5.59
C ALA A 61 1.74 -3.75 -5.18
N SER A 62 1.21 -4.57 -4.26
CA SER A 62 -0.15 -4.42 -3.77
C SER A 62 -0.37 -3.06 -3.09
N ALA A 63 0.57 -2.59 -2.27
CA ALA A 63 0.48 -1.26 -1.64
C ALA A 63 0.44 -0.12 -2.67
N LYS A 64 1.27 -0.20 -3.73
CA LYS A 64 1.26 0.79 -4.82
C LYS A 64 -0.08 0.79 -5.55
N LEU A 65 -0.63 -0.39 -5.86
CA LEU A 65 -1.93 -0.54 -6.52
C LEU A 65 -3.06 0.04 -5.65
N LEU A 66 -3.12 -0.31 -4.36
CA LEU A 66 -4.13 0.21 -3.44
C LEU A 66 -4.07 1.73 -3.33
N HIS A 67 -2.86 2.31 -3.24
CA HIS A 67 -2.71 3.76 -3.23
C HIS A 67 -3.17 4.41 -4.54
N ALA A 68 -2.86 3.80 -5.69
CA ALA A 68 -3.29 4.30 -6.98
C ALA A 68 -4.82 4.27 -7.15
N ILE A 69 -5.49 3.25 -6.60
CA ILE A 69 -6.97 3.16 -6.56
C ILE A 69 -7.53 4.29 -5.69
N GLN A 70 -7.06 4.40 -4.44
CA GLN A 70 -7.51 5.45 -3.51
C GLN A 70 -7.28 6.88 -4.02
N ALA A 71 -6.23 7.09 -4.81
CA ALA A 71 -5.93 8.39 -5.41
C ALA A 71 -6.87 8.75 -6.58
N GLN A 72 -7.48 7.75 -7.24
CA GLN A 72 -8.51 7.97 -8.27
C GLN A 72 -9.86 8.28 -7.63
N ASP A 73 -10.16 7.65 -6.50
CA ASP A 73 -11.40 7.81 -5.74
C ASP A 73 -11.42 9.10 -4.88
N GLY A 74 -11.14 10.28 -5.47
CA GLY A 74 -11.17 11.60 -4.79
C GLY A 74 -12.29 11.76 -3.74
N PRO A 75 -12.08 12.59 -2.70
CA PRO A 75 -12.46 12.28 -1.33
C PRO A 75 -13.96 12.01 -1.15
N LEU A 76 -14.31 10.78 -0.74
CA LEU A 76 -15.55 10.50 -0.01
C LEU A 76 -15.54 11.09 1.42
N ARG A 77 -14.90 12.24 1.64
CA ARG A 77 -14.98 12.99 2.91
C ARG A 77 -16.17 13.94 2.84
N GLY A 78 -17.34 13.39 3.10
CA GLY A 78 -18.59 14.15 3.18
C GLY A 78 -19.73 13.40 3.85
N ARG A 79 -19.48 12.56 4.86
CA ARG A 79 -20.54 12.15 5.80
C ARG A 79 -19.96 11.73 7.15
N ARG A 80 -19.54 12.71 7.94
CA ARG A 80 -19.73 12.61 9.39
C ARG A 80 -21.15 13.09 9.65
N ALA A 81 -22.04 12.15 9.94
CA ALA A 81 -23.23 12.45 10.72
C ALA A 81 -22.77 12.66 12.16
N ALA A 82 -23.01 13.86 12.68
CA ALA A 82 -23.17 14.18 14.10
C ALA A 82 -23.90 15.52 14.16
#